data_AF-A0A7K0CC00-F1
#
_entry.id   AF-A0A7K0CC00-F1
#
_cell.length_a   1.000
_cell.length_b   1.000
_cell.length_c   1.000
_cell.angle_alpha   90.00
_cell.angle_beta   90.00
_cell.angle_gamma   90.00
#
_symmetry.space_group_name_H-M   'P 1'
#
loop_
_entity.id
_entity.type
_entity.pdbx_description
1 polymer ?
#
loop_
_entity_poly.entity_id
_entity_poly.type
_entity_poly.pdbx_seq_one_letter_code
_entity_poly.pdbx_strand_id
1 'polypeptide(L)'
;MITTESSDCPALGSLLGRAQATAVQDRLSAELVASDLLAPDRARSLVCARACAGDPLLLAAPGQIWVLDEDIDIDDAPALRLAVHARLSAPPRVIVSDADEPGPGGALDELLLEVLEFYRLESWQPDLLPATPGTPN
;
A
#
# COMPACT_ATOMS: atom_id res chain seq x y z
N MET A 1 -13.06 20.01 27.41
CA MET A 1 -13.31 19.03 26.33
C MET A 1 -12.10 19.06 25.42
N ILE A 2 -11.25 18.04 25.49
CA ILE A 2 -10.13 17.92 24.57
C ILE A 2 -10.75 17.35 23.29
N THR A 3 -10.79 18.15 22.25
CA THR A 3 -11.11 17.67 20.90
C THR A 3 -9.98 16.72 20.52
N THR A 4 -10.28 15.42 20.48
CA THR A 4 -9.43 14.42 19.86
C THR A 4 -9.36 14.80 18.38
N GLU A 5 -8.37 15.62 18.01
CA GLU A 5 -8.10 15.92 16.61
C GLU A 5 -7.90 14.58 15.93
N SER A 6 -8.81 14.28 15.02
CA SER A 6 -8.87 13.00 14.35
C SER A 6 -7.54 12.76 13.66
N SER A 7 -6.73 11.88 14.24
CA SER A 7 -5.52 11.31 13.62
C SER A 7 -5.88 10.36 12.47
N ASP A 8 -7.04 10.59 11.84
CA ASP A 8 -7.54 9.86 10.69
C ASP A 8 -6.84 10.43 9.46
N CYS A 9 -6.31 9.56 8.62
CA CYS A 9 -5.78 10.00 7.35
C CYS A 9 -6.92 10.06 6.33
N PRO A 10 -7.39 11.27 5.93
CA PRO A 10 -8.57 11.39 5.09
C PRO A 10 -8.39 10.70 3.73
N ALA A 11 -7.17 10.67 3.19
CA ALA A 11 -6.85 10.00 1.93
C ALA A 11 -7.13 8.48 2.00
N LEU A 12 -6.61 7.78 3.01
CA LEU A 12 -6.92 6.36 3.22
C LEU A 12 -8.41 6.14 3.51
N GLY A 13 -9.03 7.03 4.28
CA GLY A 13 -10.46 6.98 4.57
C GLY A 13 -11.33 7.08 3.32
N SER A 14 -10.90 7.85 2.31
CA SER A 14 -11.56 7.93 1.02
C SER A 14 -11.35 6.69 0.14
N LEU A 15 -10.19 6.03 0.22
CA LEU A 15 -9.87 4.83 -0.57
C LEU A 15 -10.52 3.55 -0.02
N LEU A 16 -10.50 3.37 1.31
CA LEU A 16 -10.90 2.13 1.98
C LEU A 16 -12.21 2.27 2.77
N GLY A 17 -12.68 3.50 2.99
CA GLY A 17 -13.66 3.79 4.04
C GLY A 17 -13.02 3.89 5.42
N ARG A 18 -13.61 4.71 6.30
CA ARG A 18 -13.03 5.06 7.61
C ARG A 18 -12.67 3.83 8.45
N ALA A 19 -13.59 2.87 8.60
CA ALA A 19 -13.37 1.71 9.47
C ALA A 19 -12.18 0.85 9.02
N GLN A 20 -12.06 0.61 7.71
CA GLN A 20 -10.96 -0.19 7.16
C GLN A 20 -9.65 0.59 7.16
N ALA A 21 -9.69 1.90 6.88
CA ALA A 21 -8.53 2.79 7.03
C ALA A 21 -7.97 2.77 8.46
N THR A 22 -8.83 2.89 9.49
CA THR A 22 -8.42 2.78 10.89
C THR A 22 -7.79 1.42 11.20
N ALA A 23 -8.41 0.31 10.75
CA ALA A 23 -7.87 -1.02 10.97
C ALA A 23 -6.49 -1.22 10.32
N VAL A 24 -6.28 -0.69 9.11
CA VAL A 24 -4.97 -0.69 8.43
C VAL A 24 -3.95 0.12 9.22
N GLN A 25 -4.31 1.33 9.69
CA GLN A 25 -3.41 2.17 10.49
C GLN A 25 -3.03 1.53 11.82
N ASP A 26 -3.99 0.92 12.52
CA ASP A 26 -3.74 0.25 13.80
C ASP A 26 -2.81 -0.96 13.60
N ARG A 27 -3.03 -1.76 12.54
CA ARG A 27 -2.14 -2.87 12.18
C ARG A 27 -0.71 -2.40 11.90
N LEU A 28 -0.54 -1.42 11.02
CA LEU A 28 0.78 -0.87 10.68
C LEU A 28 1.49 -0.25 11.90
N SER A 29 0.72 0.38 12.79
CA SER A 29 1.27 0.96 14.03
C SER A 29 1.78 -0.15 14.95
N ALA A 30 1.01 -1.23 15.11
CA ALA A 30 1.43 -2.39 15.89
C ALA A 30 2.68 -3.08 15.31
N GLU A 31 2.77 -3.16 13.98
CA GLU A 31 3.96 -3.68 13.28
C GLU A 31 5.20 -2.82 13.59
N LEU A 32 5.11 -1.50 13.49
CA LEU A 32 6.24 -0.60 13.83
C LEU A 32 6.63 -0.65 15.31
N VAL A 33 5.67 -0.80 16.22
CA VAL A 33 5.98 -1.03 17.64
C VAL A 33 6.79 -2.31 17.81
N ALA A 34 6.42 -3.38 17.11
CA ALA A 34 7.08 -4.68 17.22
C ALA A 34 8.46 -4.70 16.54
N SER A 35 8.61 -4.10 15.36
CA SER A 35 9.86 -4.12 14.59
C SER A 35 10.89 -3.11 15.09
N ASP A 36 10.43 -1.89 15.40
CA ASP A 36 11.31 -0.73 15.64
C ASP A 36 11.32 -0.31 17.13
N LEU A 37 10.58 -1.04 17.99
CA LEU A 37 10.45 -0.78 19.42
C LEU A 37 10.00 0.66 19.71
N LEU A 38 9.21 1.25 18.81
CA LEU A 38 8.66 2.60 18.99
C LEU A 38 7.58 2.61 20.07
N ALA A 39 7.47 3.73 20.78
CA ALA A 39 6.32 3.97 21.65
C ALA A 39 5.02 3.99 20.81
N PRO A 40 3.90 3.41 21.30
CA PRO A 40 2.66 3.29 20.53
C PRO A 40 2.16 4.61 19.92
N ASP A 41 2.19 5.71 20.68
CA ASP A 41 1.76 7.02 20.20
C ASP A 41 2.64 7.52 19.05
N ARG A 42 3.95 7.29 19.13
CA ARG A 42 4.91 7.70 18.10
C ARG A 42 4.75 6.85 16.83
N ALA A 43 4.52 5.54 16.98
CA ALA A 43 4.22 4.66 15.86
C ALA A 43 2.95 5.11 15.13
N ARG A 44 1.87 5.41 15.88
CA ARG A 44 0.61 5.90 15.31
C ARG A 44 0.77 7.23 14.58
N SER A 45 1.46 8.20 15.17
CA SER A 45 1.74 9.47 14.51
C SER A 45 2.55 9.28 13.22
N LEU A 46 3.55 8.39 13.24
CA LEU A 46 4.39 8.11 12.07
C LEU A 46 3.59 7.44 10.95
N VAL A 47 2.78 6.43 11.28
CA VAL A 47 1.88 5.76 10.33
C VAL A 47 0.92 6.76 9.71
N CYS A 48 0.28 7.60 10.52
CA CYS A 48 -0.65 8.60 10.01
C CYS A 48 0.03 9.58 9.05
N ALA A 49 1.20 10.13 9.43
CA ALA A 49 1.94 11.06 8.59
C ALA A 49 2.38 10.42 7.26
N ARG A 50 2.98 9.23 7.31
CA ARG A 50 3.48 8.51 6.13
C ARG A 50 2.34 8.02 5.23
N ALA A 51 1.25 7.51 5.81
CA ALA A 51 0.08 7.13 5.05
C ALA A 51 -0.56 8.32 4.32
N CYS A 52 -0.60 9.49 4.96
CA CYS A 52 -1.10 10.71 4.32
C CYS A 52 -0.17 11.27 3.26
N ALA A 53 1.12 11.00 3.38
CA ALA A 53 2.10 11.29 2.32
C ALA A 53 2.06 10.27 1.17
N GLY A 54 1.24 9.21 1.25
CA GLY A 54 1.20 8.16 0.22
C GLY A 54 2.44 7.27 0.21
N ASP A 55 3.16 7.17 1.33
CA ASP A 55 4.47 6.49 1.40
C ASP A 55 4.39 5.00 0.99
N PRO A 56 5.03 4.59 -0.12
CA PRO A 56 4.94 3.22 -0.61
C PRO A 56 5.61 2.19 0.30
N LEU A 57 6.69 2.56 1.01
CA LEU A 57 7.35 1.65 1.95
C LEU A 57 6.40 1.27 3.09
N LEU A 58 5.52 2.18 3.49
CA LEU A 58 4.50 1.90 4.49
C LEU A 58 3.29 1.20 3.87
N LEU A 59 2.76 1.73 2.77
CA LEU A 59 1.44 1.38 2.26
C LEU A 59 1.42 0.16 1.37
N ALA A 60 2.50 -0.15 0.63
CA ALA A 60 2.47 -1.19 -0.38
C ALA A 60 1.97 -2.52 0.19
N ALA A 61 0.87 -2.98 -0.39
CA ALA A 61 0.17 -4.17 -0.01
C ALA A 61 -0.57 -4.73 -1.22
N PRO A 62 -0.85 -6.04 -1.24
CA PRO A 62 -1.58 -6.63 -2.34
C PRO A 62 -3.01 -6.08 -2.46
N GLY A 63 -3.55 -6.14 -3.69
CA GLY A 63 -4.88 -5.63 -4.03
C GLY A 63 -4.92 -4.12 -4.26
N GLN A 64 -3.75 -3.48 -4.39
CA GLN A 64 -3.63 -2.05 -4.67
C GLN A 64 -3.42 -1.80 -6.16
N ILE A 65 -4.00 -0.70 -6.67
CA ILE A 65 -3.66 -0.13 -7.97
C ILE A 65 -2.94 1.20 -7.73
N TRP A 66 -1.77 1.33 -8.31
CA TRP A 66 -0.92 2.52 -8.27
C TRP A 66 -0.87 3.14 -9.67
N VAL A 67 -1.12 4.43 -9.79
CA VAL A 67 -1.07 5.17 -11.06
C VAL A 67 0.19 6.02 -11.12
N LEU A 68 0.87 6.02 -12.26
CA LEU A 68 2.07 6.82 -12.48
C LEU A 68 1.72 8.30 -12.25
N ASP A 69 2.57 9.01 -11.52
CA ASP A 69 2.36 10.44 -11.33
C ASP A 69 2.51 11.20 -12.66
N GLU A 70 1.77 12.27 -12.84
CA GLU A 70 1.70 13.02 -14.11
C GLU A 70 3.01 13.74 -14.44
N ASP A 71 3.86 13.93 -13.43
CA ASP A 71 5.18 14.55 -13.55
C ASP A 71 6.29 13.56 -13.98
N ILE A 72 6.01 12.26 -14.04
CA ILE A 72 6.99 11.21 -14.39
C ILE A 72 6.80 10.78 -15.84
N ASP A 73 7.90 10.68 -16.58
CA ASP A 73 7.88 10.15 -17.94
C ASP A 73 7.58 8.64 -17.93
N ILE A 74 6.68 8.18 -18.81
CA ILE A 74 6.37 6.76 -18.96
C ILE A 74 7.58 5.96 -19.43
N ASP A 75 8.53 6.58 -20.14
CA ASP A 75 9.77 5.91 -20.55
C ASP A 75 10.69 5.57 -19.36
N ASP A 76 10.50 6.22 -18.21
CA ASP A 76 11.19 5.94 -16.95
C ASP A 76 10.44 4.95 -16.05
N ALA A 77 9.28 4.45 -16.50
CA ALA A 77 8.37 3.64 -15.70
C ALA A 77 7.93 2.35 -16.44
N PRO A 78 7.64 1.26 -15.72
CA PRO A 78 7.23 0.00 -16.34
C PRO A 78 5.84 0.04 -17.00
N ALA A 79 4.89 0.80 -16.41
CA ALA A 79 3.52 0.93 -16.90
C ALA A 79 2.84 2.17 -16.31
N LEU A 80 1.72 2.61 -16.91
CA LEU A 80 0.91 3.72 -16.38
C LEU A 80 0.18 3.34 -15.09
N ARG A 81 -0.29 2.10 -14.97
CA ARG A 81 -1.02 1.61 -13.79
C ARG A 81 -0.49 0.24 -13.37
N LEU A 82 -0.05 0.13 -12.13
CA LEU A 82 0.48 -1.10 -11.55
C LEU A 82 -0.51 -1.69 -10.55
N ALA A 83 -0.90 -2.95 -10.78
CA ALA A 83 -1.63 -3.75 -9.81
C ALA A 83 -0.67 -4.54 -8.93
N VAL A 84 -0.68 -4.33 -7.61
CA VAL A 84 0.18 -5.05 -6.66
C VAL A 84 -0.47 -6.37 -6.25
N HIS A 85 0.23 -7.47 -6.46
CA HIS A 85 -0.21 -8.84 -6.14
C HIS A 85 0.47 -9.42 -4.91
N ALA A 86 1.72 -9.01 -4.63
CA ALA A 86 2.47 -9.48 -3.47
C ALA A 86 3.48 -8.43 -3.02
N ARG A 87 3.84 -8.47 -1.73
CA ARG A 87 4.98 -7.74 -1.17
C ARG A 87 5.97 -8.73 -0.58
N LEU A 88 7.23 -8.62 -1.00
CA LEU A 88 8.36 -9.41 -0.52
C LEU A 88 9.21 -8.57 0.44
N SER A 89 9.81 -9.19 1.44
CA SER A 89 10.48 -8.49 2.55
C SER A 89 12.01 -8.53 2.52
N ALA A 90 12.64 -9.33 1.65
CA ALA A 90 14.10 -9.52 1.67
C ALA A 90 14.67 -9.82 0.26
N PRO A 91 15.09 -8.81 -0.53
CA PRO A 91 14.95 -7.37 -0.27
C PRO A 91 13.50 -6.86 -0.47
N PRO A 92 13.15 -5.64 -0.01
CA PRO A 92 11.81 -5.07 -0.21
C PRO A 92 11.46 -4.98 -1.70
N ARG A 93 10.45 -5.74 -2.11
CA ARG A 93 9.99 -5.82 -3.51
C ARG A 93 8.49 -5.99 -3.59
N VAL A 94 7.94 -5.71 -4.76
CA VAL A 94 6.53 -5.97 -5.08
C VAL A 94 6.41 -6.80 -6.34
N ILE A 95 5.46 -7.72 -6.35
CA ILE A 95 5.03 -8.41 -7.56
C ILE A 95 3.86 -7.62 -8.12
N VAL A 96 3.98 -7.15 -9.36
CA VAL A 96 3.00 -6.29 -10.02
C VAL A 96 2.60 -6.81 -11.38
N SER A 97 1.49 -6.33 -11.92
CA SER A 97 1.18 -6.41 -13.36
C SER A 97 0.71 -5.04 -13.85
N ASP A 98 0.78 -4.82 -15.17
CA ASP A 98 0.04 -3.72 -15.79
C ASP A 98 -1.47 -3.93 -15.57
N ALA A 99 -2.15 -2.94 -14.98
CA ALA A 99 -3.57 -3.00 -14.69
C ALA A 99 -4.45 -2.78 -15.94
N ASP A 100 -3.88 -2.24 -17.02
CA ASP A 100 -4.56 -1.94 -18.28
C ASP A 100 -4.31 -3.02 -19.35
N GLU A 101 -3.44 -4.00 -19.09
CA GLU A 101 -3.15 -5.10 -20.03
C GLU A 101 -4.37 -6.04 -20.17
N PRO A 102 -4.86 -6.29 -21.40
CA PRO A 102 -6.05 -7.10 -21.61
C PRO A 102 -5.76 -8.61 -21.45
N GLY A 103 -6.32 -9.22 -20.41
CA GLY A 103 -6.34 -10.67 -20.22
C GLY A 103 -6.33 -11.09 -18.76
N PRO A 104 -6.71 -12.34 -18.42
CA PRO A 104 -6.58 -12.84 -17.05
C PRO A 104 -5.10 -13.09 -16.74
N GLY A 105 -4.45 -12.12 -16.10
CA GLY A 105 -3.06 -12.22 -15.62
C GLY A 105 -2.04 -11.68 -16.60
N GLY A 106 -2.06 -10.36 -16.82
CA GLY A 106 -0.95 -9.65 -17.47
C GLY A 106 0.39 -10.06 -16.88
N ALA A 107 1.48 -9.79 -17.60
CA ALA A 107 2.81 -10.25 -17.20
C ALA A 107 3.11 -9.82 -15.76
N LEU A 108 3.46 -10.79 -14.90
CA LEU A 108 3.85 -10.50 -13.53
C LEU A 108 5.32 -10.14 -13.50
N ASP A 109 5.60 -8.92 -13.04
CA ASP A 109 6.94 -8.39 -12.86
C ASP A 109 7.28 -8.25 -11.38
N GLU A 110 8.54 -8.52 -11.06
CA GLU A 110 9.08 -8.28 -9.72
C GLU A 110 9.89 -6.99 -9.74
N LEU A 111 9.39 -5.97 -9.04
CA LEU A 111 10.01 -4.65 -8.99
C LEU A 111 10.51 -4.32 -7.59
N LEU A 112 11.52 -3.45 -7.54
CA LEU A 112 11.94 -2.80 -6.30
C LEU A 112 10.77 -1.95 -5.77
N LEU A 113 10.60 -1.97 -4.44
CA LEU A 113 9.50 -1.27 -3.79
C LEU A 113 9.56 0.25 -4.03
N GLU A 114 10.78 0.77 -4.17
CA GLU A 114 11.11 2.16 -4.46
C GLU A 114 10.54 2.64 -5.81
N VAL A 115 10.25 1.75 -6.76
CA VAL A 115 9.59 2.14 -8.03
C VAL A 115 8.23 2.78 -7.77
N LEU A 116 7.54 2.37 -6.71
CA LEU A 116 6.24 2.95 -6.34
C LEU A 116 6.34 4.40 -5.86
N GLU A 117 7.55 4.95 -5.62
CA GLU A 117 7.72 6.38 -5.32
C GLU A 117 7.36 7.28 -6.52
N PHE A 118 7.38 6.73 -7.74
CA PHE A 118 6.91 7.40 -8.95
C PHE A 118 5.38 7.35 -9.12
N TYR A 119 4.69 6.63 -8.25
CA TYR A 119 3.27 6.34 -8.39
C TYR A 119 2.49 6.90 -7.21
N ARG A 120 1.23 7.21 -7.48
CA ARG A 120 0.22 7.53 -6.48
C ARG A 120 -0.74 6.37 -6.32
N LEU A 121 -1.07 6.00 -5.07
CA LEU A 121 -2.09 5.01 -4.80
C LEU A 121 -3.46 5.51 -5.31
N GLU A 122 -4.02 4.80 -6.29
CA GLU A 122 -5.30 5.14 -6.92
C GLU A 122 -6.47 4.41 -6.26
N SER A 123 -6.31 3.10 -6.01
CA SER A 123 -7.35 2.30 -5.37
C SER A 123 -6.75 1.17 -4.56
N TRP A 124 -7.49 0.69 -3.57
CA TRP A 124 -7.09 -0.43 -2.74
C TRP A 124 -8.30 -1.30 -2.42
N GLN A 125 -8.23 -2.57 -2.82
CA GLN A 125 -9.20 -3.60 -2.54
C GLN A 125 -8.54 -4.74 -1.75
N PRO A 126 -8.47 -4.63 -0.41
CA PRO A 126 -7.75 -5.59 0.43
C PRO A 126 -8.32 -7.01 0.35
N ASP A 127 -9.61 -7.13 0.02
CA ASP A 127 -10.38 -8.37 0.03
C ASP A 127 -10.36 -9.11 -1.31
N LEU A 128 -9.75 -8.55 -2.36
CA LEU A 128 -9.80 -9.13 -3.73
C LEU A 128 -8.64 -10.06 -4.07
N LEU A 129 -7.81 -10.42 -3.10
CA LEU A 129 -6.78 -11.43 -3.29
C LEU A 129 -7.39 -12.83 -3.26
N PRO A 130 -6.95 -13.75 -4.14
CA PRO A 130 -7.32 -15.14 -3.99
C PRO A 130 -6.86 -15.63 -2.62
N ALA A 131 -7.76 -16.29 -1.88
CA ALA A 131 -7.37 -17.12 -0.75
C ALA A 131 -6.19 -17.98 -1.20
N THR A 132 -5.07 -17.93 -0.48
CA THR A 132 -3.88 -18.73 -0.73
C THR A 132 -4.29 -20.17 -1.06
N PRO A 133 -3.96 -20.72 -2.25
CA PRO A 133 -4.17 -22.14 -2.49
C PRO A 133 -3.12 -22.91 -1.70
N GLY A 134 -3.44 -23.34 -0.48
CA GLY A 134 -2.51 -24.18 0.27
C GLY A 134 -2.73 -24.30 1.77
N THR A 135 -3.83 -24.92 2.19
CA THR A 135 -3.75 -25.84 3.35
C THR A 135 -4.71 -26.99 3.09
N PRO A 136 -4.24 -28.12 2.52
CA PRO A 136 -5.02 -29.34 2.58
C PRO A 136 -5.10 -29.79 4.05
N ASN A 137 -6.31 -30.15 4.49
CA ASN A 137 -6.52 -31.01 5.64
C ASN A 137 -6.78 -32.43 5.12
#